data_AF-A0A089LT97-F1
#
_entry.id   AF-A0A089LT97-F1
#
_cell.length_a   1.000
_cell.length_b   1.000
_cell.length_c   1.000
_cell.angle_alpha   90.00
_cell.angle_beta   90.00
_cell.angle_gamma   90.00
#
_symmetry.space_group_name_H-M   'P 1'
#
loop_
_entity.id
_entity.type
_entity.pdbx_description
1 polymer ?
#
loop_
_entity_poly.entity_id
_entity_poly.type
_entity_poly.pdbx_seq_one_letter_code
_entity_poly.pdbx_strand_id
1 'polypeptide(L)'
;MAASSVGAIVVPIFNFLYGEEEAVITVMAALLFFVVMDWLAGIRAAKKDNTYASKYGLDGVFRTFFILLLPAGGHLLDGAFGLPGVIFGVLVFGTLYHVLQSVVANAIRAGWGDWLPLSALDWLLKWAGSELDKKIKRAASRQGDGE
;
A
#
# COMPACT_ATOMS: atom_id res chain seq x y z
N MET A 1 -13.42 25.69 -12.37
CA MET A 1 -14.19 25.84 -11.11
C MET A 1 -14.48 24.52 -10.39
N ALA A 2 -14.59 23.35 -11.06
CA ALA A 2 -14.79 22.07 -10.37
C ALA A 2 -13.52 21.49 -9.70
N ALA A 3 -12.34 21.74 -10.28
CA ALA A 3 -11.06 21.30 -9.70
C ALA A 3 -10.73 22.00 -8.36
N SER A 4 -11.16 23.26 -8.19
CA SER A 4 -10.92 24.05 -6.98
C SER A 4 -11.79 23.60 -5.79
N SER A 5 -13.00 23.10 -6.04
CA SER A 5 -13.91 22.65 -4.98
C SER A 5 -13.60 21.24 -4.49
N VAL A 6 -13.18 20.32 -5.37
CA VAL A 6 -12.74 18.98 -4.96
C VAL A 6 -11.45 19.06 -4.13
N GLY A 7 -10.49 19.88 -4.56
CA GLY A 7 -9.26 20.11 -3.79
C GLY A 7 -9.53 20.65 -2.38
N ALA A 8 -10.51 21.55 -2.24
CA ALA A 8 -10.87 22.15 -0.96
C ALA A 8 -11.41 21.15 0.09
N ILE A 9 -11.92 20.00 -0.33
CA ILE A 9 -12.43 18.96 0.58
C ILE A 9 -11.41 17.82 0.71
N VAL A 10 -10.82 17.39 -0.40
CA VAL A 10 -9.94 16.21 -0.42
C VAL A 10 -8.60 16.50 0.25
N VAL A 11 -8.01 17.68 0.04
CA VAL A 11 -6.69 18.01 0.62
C VAL A 11 -6.73 18.06 2.15
N PRO A 12 -7.70 18.75 2.80
CA PRO A 12 -7.78 18.72 4.26
C PRO A 12 -8.00 17.32 4.84
N ILE A 13 -8.83 16.50 4.20
CA ILE A 13 -9.06 15.11 4.63
C ILE A 13 -7.77 14.30 4.50
N PHE A 14 -7.05 14.45 3.39
CA PHE A 14 -5.78 13.77 3.18
C PHE A 14 -4.75 14.18 4.25
N ASN A 15 -4.56 15.49 4.45
CA ASN A 15 -3.61 16.01 5.44
C ASN A 15 -3.97 15.53 6.86
N PHE A 16 -5.26 15.49 7.20
CA PHE A 16 -5.72 14.98 8.49
C PHE A 16 -5.45 13.47 8.66
N LEU A 17 -5.69 12.67 7.62
CA LEU A 17 -5.58 11.21 7.71
C LEU A 17 -4.13 10.73 7.67
N TYR A 18 -3.27 11.34 6.85
CA TYR A 18 -1.93 10.81 6.56
C TYR A 18 -0.81 11.72 7.04
N GLY A 19 -1.06 13.02 7.16
CA GLY A 19 -0.06 14.04 7.38
C GLY A 19 0.25 14.85 6.12
N GLU A 20 0.94 15.97 6.31
CA GLU A 20 1.24 16.96 5.27
C GLU A 20 2.73 17.06 4.92
N GLU A 21 3.57 16.22 5.54
CA GLU A 21 4.99 16.15 5.24
C GLU A 21 5.27 15.66 3.81
N GLU A 22 6.31 16.19 3.16
CA GLU A 22 6.67 15.83 1.79
C GLU A 22 6.93 14.33 1.62
N ALA A 23 7.56 13.69 2.61
CA ALA A 23 7.79 12.26 2.64
C ALA A 23 6.48 11.45 2.68
N VAL A 24 5.51 11.89 3.49
CA VAL A 24 4.17 11.28 3.59
C VAL A 24 3.45 11.39 2.24
N ILE A 25 3.43 12.58 1.65
CA ILE A 25 2.76 12.81 0.37
C ILE A 25 3.38 11.93 -0.71
N THR A 26 4.71 11.85 -0.75
CA THR A 26 5.45 11.07 -1.75
C THR A 26 5.19 9.57 -1.61
N VAL A 27 5.23 9.02 -0.38
CA VAL A 27 4.99 7.58 -0.17
C VAL A 27 3.53 7.21 -0.41
N MET A 28 2.58 8.08 -0.06
CA MET A 28 1.17 7.85 -0.34
C MET A 28 0.86 7.95 -1.84
N ALA A 29 1.52 8.85 -2.56
CA ALA A 29 1.44 8.92 -4.02
C ALA A 29 2.01 7.65 -4.68
N ALA A 30 3.14 7.14 -4.18
CA ALA A 30 3.71 5.87 -4.63
C ALA A 30 2.74 4.70 -4.36
N LEU A 31 2.17 4.63 -3.15
CA LEU A 31 1.20 3.60 -2.80
C LEU A 31 -0.03 3.65 -3.72
N LEU A 32 -0.59 4.83 -3.96
CA LEU A 32 -1.73 5.01 -4.87
C LEU A 32 -1.36 4.57 -6.30
N PHE A 33 -0.17 4.92 -6.78
CA PHE A 33 0.32 4.51 -8.09
C PHE A 33 0.35 2.98 -8.22
N PHE A 34 0.90 2.27 -7.23
CA PHE A 34 0.95 0.80 -7.27
C PHE A 34 -0.42 0.15 -7.10
N VAL A 35 -1.33 0.75 -6.32
CA VAL A 35 -2.73 0.32 -6.25
C VAL A 35 -3.38 0.43 -7.64
N VAL A 36 -3.21 1.55 -8.35
CA VAL A 36 -3.75 1.72 -9.71
C VAL A 36 -3.17 0.66 -10.65
N MET A 37 -1.86 0.40 -10.59
CA MET A 37 -1.25 -0.66 -11.38
C MET A 37 -1.82 -2.05 -11.05
N ASP A 38 -2.05 -2.34 -9.77
CA ASP A 38 -2.65 -3.59 -9.32
C ASP A 38 -4.05 -3.78 -9.89
N TRP A 39 -4.86 -2.72 -9.91
CA TRP A 39 -6.19 -2.73 -10.50
C TRP A 39 -6.15 -2.99 -12.01
N LEU A 40 -5.22 -2.35 -12.74
CA LEU A 40 -5.08 -2.57 -14.19
C LEU A 40 -4.72 -4.03 -14.49
N ALA A 41 -3.75 -4.58 -13.77
CA ALA A 41 -3.34 -5.98 -13.91
C ALA A 41 -4.46 -6.93 -13.47
N GLY A 42 -5.12 -6.64 -12.35
CA GLY A 42 -6.18 -7.45 -11.75
C GLY A 42 -7.43 -7.55 -12.62
N ILE A 43 -7.87 -6.43 -13.22
CA ILE A 43 -8.98 -6.43 -14.19
C ILE A 43 -8.60 -7.28 -15.41
N ARG A 44 -7.37 -7.13 -15.94
CA ARG A 44 -6.93 -7.90 -17.11
C ARG A 44 -6.85 -9.40 -16.81
N ALA A 45 -6.35 -9.76 -15.63
CA ALA A 45 -6.30 -11.13 -15.12
C ALA A 45 -7.71 -11.71 -14.97
N ALA A 46 -8.62 -11.01 -14.29
CA ALA A 46 -9.99 -11.47 -14.09
C ALA A 46 -10.74 -11.69 -15.41
N LYS A 47 -10.52 -10.83 -16.42
CA LYS A 47 -11.08 -11.02 -17.76
C LYS A 47 -10.49 -12.24 -18.47
N LYS A 48 -9.17 -12.48 -18.34
CA LYS A 48 -8.51 -13.64 -18.93
C LYS A 48 -8.98 -14.95 -18.29
N ASP A 49 -9.17 -14.93 -16.97
CA ASP A 49 -9.60 -16.07 -16.18
C ASP A 49 -11.13 -16.30 -16.24
N ASN A 50 -11.88 -15.46 -16.99
CA ASN A 50 -13.35 -15.45 -17.03
C ASN A 50 -14.03 -15.32 -15.65
N THR A 51 -13.38 -14.64 -14.71
CA THR A 51 -13.87 -14.41 -13.34
C THR A 51 -14.33 -12.96 -13.10
N TYR A 52 -14.33 -12.13 -14.13
CA TYR A 52 -14.75 -10.74 -14.02
C TYR A 52 -16.28 -10.64 -13.81
N ALA A 53 -16.69 -10.11 -12.66
CA ALA A 53 -18.09 -9.90 -12.30
C ALA A 53 -18.29 -8.52 -11.64
N SER A 54 -19.52 -8.01 -11.64
CA SER A 54 -19.85 -6.74 -10.94
C SER A 54 -19.49 -6.79 -9.45
N LYS A 55 -19.72 -7.93 -8.80
CA LYS A 55 -19.31 -8.21 -7.42
C LYS A 55 -17.79 -8.07 -7.23
N TYR A 56 -16.98 -8.55 -8.19
CA TYR A 56 -15.52 -8.41 -8.14
C TYR A 56 -15.10 -6.94 -8.09
N GLY A 57 -15.75 -6.07 -8.87
CA GLY A 57 -15.49 -4.63 -8.87
C GLY A 57 -15.85 -3.97 -7.53
N LEU A 58 -17.05 -4.25 -7.01
CA LEU A 58 -17.50 -3.66 -5.74
C LEU A 58 -16.65 -4.12 -4.56
N ASP A 59 -16.39 -5.42 -4.44
CA ASP A 59 -15.54 -5.98 -3.38
C ASP A 59 -14.10 -5.45 -3.48
N GLY A 60 -13.61 -5.22 -4.70
CA GLY A 60 -12.31 -4.61 -4.95
C GLY A 60 -12.20 -3.19 -4.38
N VAL A 61 -13.24 -2.36 -4.55
CA VAL A 61 -13.26 -0.98 -4.03
C VAL A 61 -13.21 -0.98 -2.51
N PHE A 62 -14.06 -1.79 -1.85
CA PHE A 62 -14.06 -1.88 -0.39
C PHE A 62 -12.72 -2.39 0.16
N ARG A 63 -12.14 -3.40 -0.47
CA ARG A 63 -10.81 -3.91 -0.10
C ARG A 63 -9.75 -2.83 -0.20
N THR A 64 -9.73 -2.09 -1.31
CA THR A 64 -8.73 -1.03 -1.53
C THR A 64 -8.90 0.10 -0.52
N PHE A 65 -10.13 0.52 -0.27
CA PHE A 65 -10.43 1.53 0.74
C PHE A 65 -9.94 1.09 2.13
N PHE A 66 -10.24 -0.15 2.54
CA PHE A 66 -9.78 -0.70 3.81
C PHE A 66 -8.25 -0.74 3.92
N ILE A 67 -7.55 -1.13 2.85
CA ILE A 67 -6.09 -1.14 2.80
C ILE A 67 -5.51 0.27 3.00
N LEU A 68 -6.09 1.28 2.34
CA LEU A 68 -5.63 2.67 2.47
C LEU A 68 -5.90 3.27 3.86
N LEU A 69 -6.86 2.73 4.62
CA LEU A 69 -7.08 3.13 6.01
C LEU A 69 -5.96 2.65 6.96
N LEU A 70 -5.15 1.67 6.59
CA LEU A 70 -4.07 1.18 7.46
C LEU A 70 -3.00 2.26 7.72
N PRO A 71 -2.38 2.89 6.69
CA PRO A 71 -1.49 4.03 6.92
C PRO A 71 -2.17 5.18 7.67
N ALA A 72 -3.44 5.47 7.36
CA ALA A 72 -4.18 6.54 8.05
C ALA A 72 -4.32 6.26 9.55
N GLY A 73 -4.71 5.04 9.92
CA GLY A 73 -4.76 4.61 11.32
C GLY A 73 -3.39 4.71 11.99
N GLY A 74 -2.31 4.39 11.26
CA GLY A 74 -0.94 4.55 11.75
C GLY A 74 -0.58 5.99 12.09
N HIS A 75 -0.89 6.94 11.19
CA HIS A 75 -0.64 8.36 11.42
C HIS A 75 -1.44 8.89 12.63
N LEU A 76 -2.72 8.53 12.74
CA LEU A 76 -3.55 8.93 13.87
C LEU A 76 -3.04 8.38 15.21
N LEU A 77 -2.56 7.13 15.23
CA LEU A 77 -1.95 6.53 16.42
C LEU A 77 -0.61 7.18 16.75
N ASP A 78 0.22 7.50 15.76
CA ASP A 78 1.46 8.25 15.99
C ASP A 78 1.16 9.61 16.64
N GLY A 79 0.14 10.33 16.15
CA GLY A 79 -0.33 11.58 16.76
C GLY A 79 -0.83 11.40 18.18
N ALA A 80 -1.57 10.33 18.47
CA ALA A 80 -2.10 10.03 19.80
C ALA A 80 -1.00 9.69 20.82
N PHE A 81 0.06 9.01 20.39
CA PHE A 81 1.18 8.60 21.25
C PHE A 81 2.38 9.55 21.23
N GLY A 82 2.32 10.63 20.43
CA GLY A 82 3.44 11.55 20.26
C GLY A 82 4.66 10.91 19.58
N LEU A 83 4.44 9.93 18.71
CA LEU A 83 5.48 9.23 17.98
C LEU A 83 5.83 9.96 16.68
N PRO A 84 7.10 9.98 16.26
CA PRO A 84 7.54 10.63 15.02
C PRO A 84 7.27 9.74 13.79
N GLY A 85 5.99 9.44 13.51
CA GLY A 85 5.59 8.72 12.29
C GLY A 85 5.98 7.24 12.23
N VAL A 86 6.22 6.60 13.37
CA VAL A 86 6.75 5.23 13.46
C VAL A 86 5.71 4.21 13.00
N ILE A 87 4.49 4.30 13.51
CA ILE A 87 3.40 3.38 13.19
C ILE A 87 2.94 3.58 11.75
N PHE A 88 2.79 4.83 11.31
CA PHE A 88 2.56 5.19 9.91
C PHE A 88 3.60 4.55 9.00
N GLY A 89 4.89 4.71 9.31
CA GLY A 89 5.98 4.13 8.53
C GLY A 89 5.84 2.61 8.38
N VAL A 90 5.63 1.90 9.50
CA VAL A 90 5.44 0.44 9.47
C VAL A 90 4.24 0.05 8.60
N LEU A 91 3.10 0.70 8.78
CA LEU A 91 1.87 0.35 8.07
C LEU A 91 1.92 0.73 6.60
N VAL A 92 2.50 1.87 6.22
CA VAL A 92 2.60 2.29 4.82
C VAL A 92 3.58 1.41 4.04
N PHE A 93 4.73 1.06 4.61
CA PHE A 93 5.69 0.18 3.94
C PHE A 93 5.21 -1.27 3.89
N GLY A 94 4.58 -1.77 4.97
CA GLY A 94 3.96 -3.10 4.96
C GLY A 94 2.84 -3.19 3.94
N THR A 95 2.01 -2.16 3.84
CA THR A 95 0.95 -2.06 2.82
C THR A 95 1.54 -2.02 1.41
N LEU A 96 2.54 -1.17 1.18
CA LEU A 96 3.21 -1.05 -0.12
C LEU A 96 3.84 -2.38 -0.56
N TYR A 97 4.48 -3.10 0.38
CA TYR A 97 5.03 -4.43 0.13
C TYR A 97 3.96 -5.42 -0.36
N HIS A 98 2.82 -5.50 0.31
CA HIS A 98 1.72 -6.36 -0.11
C HIS A 98 1.09 -5.95 -1.44
N VAL A 99 0.94 -4.65 -1.70
CA VAL A 99 0.45 -4.15 -2.98
C VAL A 99 1.41 -4.54 -4.10
N LEU A 100 2.73 -4.39 -3.91
CA LEU A 100 3.72 -4.82 -4.90
C LEU A 100 3.65 -6.32 -5.20
N GLN A 101 3.46 -7.16 -4.17
CA GLN A 101 3.24 -8.60 -4.37
C GLN A 101 1.97 -8.86 -5.21
N SER A 102 0.89 -8.14 -4.93
CA SER A 102 -0.37 -8.25 -5.68
C SER A 102 -0.20 -7.83 -7.14
N VAL A 103 0.50 -6.70 -7.40
CA VAL A 103 0.80 -6.23 -8.76
C VAL A 103 1.50 -7.33 -9.56
N VAL A 104 2.55 -7.92 -8.99
CA VAL A 104 3.32 -8.99 -9.66
C VAL A 104 2.45 -10.20 -9.93
N ALA A 105 1.69 -10.67 -8.93
CA ALA A 105 0.81 -11.82 -9.07
C ALA A 105 -0.28 -11.60 -10.13
N ASN A 106 -0.93 -10.45 -10.12
CA ASN A 106 -1.98 -10.10 -11.08
C ASN A 106 -1.40 -9.91 -12.49
N ALA A 107 -0.21 -9.33 -12.63
CA ALA A 107 0.43 -9.17 -13.93
C ALA A 107 0.83 -10.53 -14.54
N ILE A 108 1.35 -11.46 -13.74
CA ILE A 108 1.63 -12.83 -14.20
C ILE A 108 0.33 -13.51 -14.64
N ARG A 109 -0.74 -13.44 -13.85
CA ARG A 109 -2.06 -13.98 -14.24
C ARG A 109 -2.58 -13.36 -15.53
N ALA A 110 -2.45 -12.04 -15.69
CA ALA A 110 -2.80 -11.31 -16.91
C ALA A 110 -1.99 -11.78 -18.14
N GLY A 111 -0.89 -12.51 -17.96
CA GLY A 111 -0.01 -12.98 -19.02
C GLY A 111 1.10 -11.98 -19.36
N TRP A 112 1.43 -11.08 -18.45
CA TRP A 112 2.48 -10.06 -18.64
C TRP A 112 3.83 -10.49 -18.07
N GLY A 113 3.95 -11.74 -17.62
CA GLY A 113 5.18 -12.26 -17.03
C GLY A 113 6.41 -12.06 -17.91
N ASP A 114 6.27 -12.29 -19.22
CA ASP A 114 7.36 -12.16 -20.20
C ASP A 114 7.81 -10.71 -20.46
N TRP A 115 6.97 -9.73 -20.10
CA TRP A 115 7.26 -8.30 -20.28
C TRP A 115 7.76 -7.63 -19.01
N LEU A 116 7.67 -8.32 -17.88
CA LEU A 116 8.13 -7.81 -16.60
C LEU A 116 9.54 -8.29 -16.30
N PRO A 117 10.38 -7.45 -15.66
CA PRO A 117 11.67 -7.89 -15.16
C PRO A 117 11.49 -8.73 -13.88
N LEU A 118 10.92 -9.93 -14.01
CA LEU A 118 10.51 -10.78 -12.88
C LEU A 118 11.66 -11.07 -11.91
N SER A 119 12.89 -11.27 -12.42
CA SER A 119 14.06 -11.49 -11.56
C SER A 119 14.38 -10.29 -10.68
N ALA A 120 14.25 -9.07 -11.21
CA ALA A 120 14.48 -7.84 -10.45
C ALA A 120 13.35 -7.61 -9.43
N LEU A 121 12.09 -7.90 -9.81
CA LEU A 121 10.93 -7.77 -8.93
C LEU A 121 10.97 -8.79 -7.79
N ASP A 122 11.32 -10.04 -8.07
CA ASP A 122 11.49 -11.08 -7.05
C ASP A 122 12.64 -10.73 -6.09
N TRP A 123 13.78 -10.25 -6.61
CA TRP A 123 14.86 -9.75 -5.78
C TRP A 123 14.40 -8.60 -4.87
N LEU A 124 13.70 -7.61 -5.41
CA LEU A 124 13.20 -6.45 -4.67
C LEU A 124 12.23 -6.88 -3.56
N LEU A 125 11.27 -7.74 -3.88
CA LEU A 125 10.29 -8.24 -2.92
C LEU A 125 10.97 -9.05 -1.81
N LYS A 126 11.89 -9.96 -2.14
CA LYS A 126 12.64 -10.72 -1.13
C LYS A 126 13.49 -9.82 -0.24
N TRP A 127 14.15 -8.83 -0.82
CA TRP A 127 14.91 -7.84 -0.06
C TRP A 127 14.00 -7.07 0.90
N ALA A 128 12.88 -6.51 0.41
CA ALA A 128 11.93 -5.75 1.21
C ALA A 128 11.33 -6.60 2.35
N GLY A 129 10.91 -7.83 2.06
CA GLY A 129 10.43 -8.77 3.07
C GLY A 129 11.48 -9.09 4.14
N SER A 130 12.73 -9.33 3.73
CA SER A 130 13.83 -9.61 4.67
C SER A 130 14.14 -8.42 5.59
N GLU A 131 13.98 -7.19 5.09
CA GLU A 131 14.21 -5.98 5.87
C GLU A 131 13.05 -5.73 6.86
N LEU A 132 11.80 -5.98 6.44
CA LEU A 132 10.64 -5.97 7.33
C LEU A 132 10.80 -7.00 8.46
N ASP A 133 11.18 -8.24 8.13
CA ASP A 133 11.40 -9.30 9.12
C ASP A 133 12.50 -8.94 10.12
N LYS A 134 13.62 -8.35 9.65
CA LYS A 134 14.69 -7.89 10.53
C LYS A 134 14.21 -6.80 11.49
N LYS A 135 13.40 -5.86 11.01
CA LYS A 135 12.86 -4.77 11.84
C LYS A 135 11.85 -5.31 12.87
N ILE A 136 10.97 -6.23 12.46
CA ILE A 136 10.03 -6.91 13.37
C ILE A 136 10.79 -7.69 14.44
N LYS A 137 11.79 -8.50 14.05
CA LYS A 137 12.61 -9.27 15.00
C LYS A 137 13.37 -8.37 15.98
N ARG A 138 13.93 -7.25 15.51
CA ARG A 138 14.61 -6.26 16.37
C ARG A 138 13.67 -5.57 17.34
N ALA A 139 12.42 -5.30 16.92
CA ALA A 139 11.42 -4.74 17.82
C ALA A 139 11.01 -5.77 18.89
N ALA A 140 10.78 -7.02 18.50
CA ALA A 140 10.41 -8.11 19.41
C ALA A 140 11.53 -8.43 20.42
N SER A 141 12.80 -8.48 20.00
CA SER A 141 13.91 -8.79 20.91
C SER A 141 14.12 -7.72 21.98
N ARG A 142 13.84 -6.44 21.68
CA ARG A 142 13.91 -5.34 22.65
C ARG A 142 12.80 -5.36 23.69
N GLN A 143 11.71 -6.09 23.42
CA GLN A 143 10.58 -6.23 24.33
C GLN A 143 10.78 -7.40 25.32
N GLY A 144 11.62 -8.38 24.98
CA GLY A 144 11.94 -9.54 25.82
C GLY A 144 13.13 -9.37 26.79
N ASP A 145 13.97 -8.35 26.61
CA ASP A 145 15.10 -8.04 27.52
C ASP A 145 14.69 -7.08 28.67
N GLY A 146 13.40 -6.76 28.79
CA GLY A 146 12.84 -5.83 29.78
C GLY A 146 12.00 -6.48 30.88
N GLU A 147 12.00 -7.81 30.98
CA GLU A 147 11.36 -8.58 32.07
C GLU A 147 12.40 -9.19 33.03
#